data_AF-A0A0M2ZA61-F1
#
_entry.id   AF-A0A0M2ZA61-F1
#
_cell.length_a   1.000
_cell.length_b   1.000
_cell.length_c   1.000
_cell.angle_alpha   90.00
_cell.angle_beta   90.00
_cell.angle_gamma   90.00
#
_symmetry.space_group_name_H-M   'P 1'
#
loop_
_entity.id
_entity.type
_entity.pdbx_description
1 polymer ?
#
loop_
_entity_poly.entity_id
_entity_poly.type
_entity_poly.pdbx_seq_one_letter_code
_entity_poly.pdbx_strand_id
1 'polypeptide(L)'
;MAQIAEDLFLLLLDNASAQPNLERPRRERVLAAAVLLDLAYACRIRPAMAGEPVEPGRLIALAAPPAVPDPVAEPAFELLRRRPLRPATAVKRLSRHVEDGISEHLEQTGHIRRIRLGHKQFAWPLTNRERVGHARSALLAALFDRKPPTPATAAIVSLLHAVDGLGALLSLNDRGWRWVHARAGEIASGSWVDEYPTALPEVNLAVTTSAVRQVLG
;
A
#
# COMPACT_ATOMS: atom_id res chain seq x y z
N MET A 1 -12.98 2.72 2.15
CA MET A 1 -11.58 3.08 1.86
C MET A 1 -11.06 2.14 0.78
N ALA A 2 -9.96 2.44 0.08
CA ALA A 2 -9.47 1.60 -1.04
C ALA A 2 -8.87 0.25 -0.60
N GLN A 3 -8.52 0.12 0.68
CA GLN A 3 -7.94 -1.07 1.31
C GLN A 3 -6.62 -1.56 0.69
N ILE A 4 -5.79 -0.60 0.27
CA ILE A 4 -4.48 -0.80 -0.37
C ILE A 4 -3.54 -1.62 0.54
N ALA A 5 -3.52 -1.33 1.84
CA ALA A 5 -2.61 -1.97 2.78
C ALA A 5 -2.93 -3.46 3.01
N GLU A 6 -4.22 -3.77 3.18
CA GLU A 6 -4.71 -5.14 3.33
C GLU A 6 -4.50 -5.95 2.06
N ASP A 7 -4.84 -5.39 0.89
CA ASP A 7 -4.65 -6.06 -0.40
C ASP A 7 -3.18 -6.33 -0.69
N LEU A 8 -2.29 -5.39 -0.37
CA LEU A 8 -0.85 -5.59 -0.46
C LEU A 8 -0.37 -6.72 0.47
N PHE A 9 -0.82 -6.75 1.72
CA PHE A 9 -0.47 -7.83 2.65
C PHE A 9 -0.93 -9.19 2.12
N LEU A 10 -2.19 -9.29 1.68
CA LEU A 10 -2.76 -10.52 1.12
C LEU A 10 -2.01 -10.98 -0.15
N LEU A 11 -1.62 -10.04 -1.02
CA LEU A 11 -0.83 -10.37 -2.22
C LEU A 11 0.53 -10.95 -1.86
N LEU A 12 1.19 -10.40 -0.83
CA LEU A 12 2.49 -10.86 -0.35
C LEU A 12 2.42 -12.24 0.31
N LEU A 13 1.26 -12.68 0.82
CA LEU A 13 1.13 -14.02 1.40
C LEU A 13 1.39 -15.09 0.34
N ASP A 14 2.51 -15.81 0.49
CA ASP A 14 2.81 -16.99 -0.31
C ASP A 14 1.86 -18.13 0.07
N ASN A 15 1.33 -18.81 -0.94
CA ASN A 15 0.36 -19.88 -0.74
C ASN A 15 0.96 -21.12 -0.06
N ALA A 16 2.25 -21.42 -0.30
CA ALA A 16 2.89 -22.62 0.23
C ALA A 16 3.34 -22.41 1.68
N SER A 17 4.02 -21.31 1.98
CA SER A 17 4.49 -21.01 3.33
C SER A 17 3.46 -20.31 4.21
N ALA A 18 2.38 -19.77 3.63
CA ALA A 18 1.39 -18.94 4.32
C ALA A 18 2.06 -17.79 5.11
N GLN A 19 3.04 -17.16 4.46
CA GLN A 19 3.89 -16.12 5.02
C GLN A 19 4.13 -15.04 3.97
N PRO A 20 4.30 -13.76 4.36
CA PRO A 20 4.62 -12.70 3.41
C PRO A 20 5.98 -12.94 2.73
N ASN A 21 5.98 -13.05 1.41
CA ASN A 21 7.16 -13.29 0.58
C ASN A 21 7.98 -12.01 0.33
N LEU A 22 8.26 -11.25 1.39
CA LEU A 22 9.08 -10.05 1.35
C LEU A 22 9.83 -9.90 2.67
N GLU A 23 11.12 -9.56 2.60
CA GLU A 23 11.96 -9.35 3.77
C GLU A 23 11.31 -8.38 4.76
N ARG A 24 11.30 -8.76 6.04
CA ARG A 24 10.57 -8.04 7.09
C ARG A 24 10.83 -6.52 7.12
N PRO A 25 12.07 -6.01 7.05
CA PRO A 25 12.30 -4.56 7.06
C PRO A 25 11.73 -3.82 5.84
N ARG A 26 11.69 -4.45 4.66
CA ARG A 26 11.07 -3.87 3.46
C ARG A 26 9.55 -3.94 3.57
N ARG A 27 9.04 -5.08 4.04
CA ARG A 27 7.62 -5.33 4.25
C ARG A 27 6.97 -4.34 5.23
N GLU A 28 7.57 -4.17 6.40
CA GLU A 28 7.07 -3.23 7.42
C GLU A 28 6.99 -1.79 6.89
N ARG A 29 7.99 -1.35 6.10
CA ARG A 29 8.00 -0.02 5.48
C ARG A 29 6.95 0.13 4.38
N VAL A 30 6.81 -0.87 3.49
CA VAL A 30 5.87 -0.79 2.38
C VAL A 30 4.42 -0.87 2.85
N LEU A 31 4.12 -1.68 3.87
CA LEU A 31 2.78 -1.72 4.50
C LEU A 31 2.44 -0.41 5.21
N ALA A 32 3.42 0.21 5.88
CA ALA A 32 3.24 1.54 6.47
C ALA A 32 2.93 2.61 5.42
N ALA A 33 3.61 2.57 4.27
CA ALA A 33 3.30 3.45 3.16
C ALA A 33 1.91 3.18 2.58
N ALA A 34 1.51 1.91 2.41
CA ALA A 34 0.19 1.54 1.92
C ALA A 34 -0.95 2.08 2.80
N VAL A 35 -0.80 2.05 4.13
CA VAL A 35 -1.78 2.66 5.05
C VAL A 35 -1.88 4.18 4.88
N LEU A 36 -0.76 4.86 4.62
CA LEU A 36 -0.80 6.30 4.30
C LEU A 36 -1.52 6.56 2.98
N LEU A 37 -1.38 5.66 1.99
CA LEU A 37 -2.06 5.77 0.71
C LEU A 37 -3.57 5.51 0.82
N ASP A 38 -3.99 4.61 1.70
CA ASP A 38 -5.40 4.44 2.05
C ASP A 38 -6.03 5.73 2.58
N LEU A 39 -5.33 6.41 3.50
CA LEU A 39 -5.77 7.71 4.02
C LEU A 39 -5.75 8.81 2.95
N ALA A 40 -4.76 8.79 2.05
CA ALA A 40 -4.65 9.77 0.98
C ALA A 40 -5.79 9.61 -0.04
N TYR A 41 -6.08 8.38 -0.45
CA TYR A 41 -7.21 8.12 -1.33
C TYR A 41 -8.55 8.45 -0.67
N ALA A 42 -8.67 8.29 0.65
CA ALA A 42 -9.82 8.78 1.41
C ALA A 42 -9.84 10.31 1.62
N CYS A 43 -8.89 11.05 1.04
CA CYS A 43 -8.71 12.50 1.23
C CYS A 43 -8.62 12.92 2.72
N ARG A 44 -8.13 12.03 3.59
CA ARG A 44 -7.90 12.32 5.01
C ARG A 44 -6.51 12.91 5.25
N ILE A 45 -5.56 12.62 4.38
CA ILE A 45 -4.21 13.22 4.44
C ILE A 45 -3.77 13.68 3.07
N ARG A 46 -2.79 14.57 3.03
CA ARG A 46 -2.02 14.87 1.82
C ARG A 46 -0.65 15.47 2.16
N PRO A 47 0.29 15.54 1.21
CA PRO A 47 1.44 16.42 1.33
C PRO A 47 1.01 17.90 1.39
N ALA A 48 1.70 18.67 2.22
CA ALA A 48 1.58 20.11 2.29
C ALA A 48 2.07 20.76 1.00
N MET A 49 1.37 21.78 0.53
CA MET A 49 1.67 22.52 -0.69
C MET A 49 2.50 23.77 -0.39
N ALA A 50 3.15 24.33 -1.41
CA ALA A 50 3.81 25.62 -1.29
C ALA A 50 2.80 26.72 -0.91
N GLY A 51 3.18 27.61 0.01
CA GLY A 51 2.33 28.70 0.51
C GLY A 51 1.49 28.34 1.74
N GLU A 52 1.50 27.08 2.19
CA GLU A 52 0.87 26.67 3.44
C GLU A 52 1.76 26.98 4.66
N PRO A 53 1.20 27.13 5.88
CA PRO A 53 1.98 27.39 7.10
C PRO A 53 2.81 26.19 7.58
N VAL A 54 2.93 25.14 6.77
CA VAL A 54 3.66 23.91 7.03
C VAL A 54 4.69 23.72 5.92
N GLU A 55 5.89 23.26 6.26
CA GLU A 55 6.95 22.92 5.28
C GLU A 55 6.39 22.03 4.16
N PRO A 56 6.54 22.42 2.87
CA PRO A 56 6.02 21.65 1.73
C PRO A 56 6.49 20.20 1.75
N GLY A 57 5.62 19.29 1.33
CA GLY A 57 5.90 17.84 1.29
C GLY A 57 5.70 17.12 2.62
N ARG A 58 5.49 17.81 3.75
CA ARG A 58 5.05 17.14 4.99
C ARG A 58 3.63 16.61 4.82
N LEU A 59 3.39 15.39 5.30
CA LEU A 59 2.04 14.84 5.40
C LEU A 59 1.28 15.59 6.49
N ILE A 60 0.12 16.11 6.11
CA ILE A 60 -0.82 16.79 7.01
C ILE A 60 -2.13 16.02 7.07
N ALA A 61 -2.76 16.01 8.25
CA ALA A 61 -4.13 15.55 8.40
C ALA A 61 -5.09 16.64 7.91
N LEU A 62 -6.09 16.25 7.13
CA LEU A 62 -7.13 17.12 6.63
C LEU A 62 -8.35 17.09 7.55
N ALA A 63 -9.01 18.24 7.69
CA ALA A 63 -10.31 18.31 8.31
C ALA A 63 -11.30 17.59 7.41
N ALA A 64 -11.73 16.39 7.82
CA ALA A 64 -12.74 15.61 7.13
C ALA A 64 -14.00 15.52 8.03
N PRO A 65 -15.20 15.40 7.45
CA PRO A 65 -16.39 15.03 8.20
C PRO A 65 -16.13 13.75 9.01
N PRO A 66 -16.80 13.56 10.17
CA PRO A 66 -16.69 12.33 10.93
C PRO A 66 -17.03 11.13 10.02
N ALA A 67 -16.05 10.27 9.81
CA ALA A 67 -16.22 9.00 9.13
C ALA A 67 -16.13 7.88 10.18
N VAL A 68 -16.75 6.73 9.88
CA VAL A 68 -16.49 5.51 10.66
C VAL A 68 -14.98 5.23 10.57
N PRO A 69 -14.26 5.20 11.71
CA PRO A 69 -12.82 4.97 11.69
C PRO A 69 -12.50 3.61 11.07
N ASP A 70 -11.53 3.60 10.16
CA ASP A 70 -10.98 2.35 9.63
C ASP A 70 -9.98 1.78 10.65
N PRO A 71 -10.17 0.54 11.15
CA PRO A 71 -9.31 0.00 12.21
C PRO A 71 -7.82 -0.07 11.86
N VAL A 72 -7.49 -0.25 10.57
CA VAL A 72 -6.10 -0.38 10.10
C VAL A 72 -5.46 1.01 9.92
N ALA A 73 -6.19 1.97 9.37
CA ALA A 73 -5.64 3.28 9.05
C ALA A 73 -5.81 4.35 10.15
N GLU A 74 -6.73 4.17 11.09
CA GLU A 74 -6.98 5.15 12.15
C GLU A 74 -5.75 5.44 13.02
N PRO A 75 -4.92 4.45 13.44
CA PRO A 75 -3.69 4.74 14.18
C PRO A 75 -2.73 5.67 13.42
N ALA A 76 -2.66 5.53 12.09
CA ALA A 76 -1.85 6.41 11.25
C ALA A 76 -2.45 7.81 11.12
N PHE A 77 -3.77 7.91 11.05
CA PHE A 77 -4.46 9.20 11.04
C PHE A 77 -4.26 9.95 12.36
N GLU A 78 -4.45 9.29 13.50
CA GLU A 78 -4.22 9.86 14.84
C GLU A 78 -2.78 10.34 15.05
N LEU A 79 -1.80 9.62 14.49
CA LEU A 79 -0.41 10.06 14.50
C LEU A 79 -0.23 11.41 13.77
N LEU A 80 -0.89 11.60 12.63
CA LEU A 80 -0.79 12.82 11.81
C LEU A 80 -1.67 13.97 12.33
N ARG A 81 -2.78 13.67 13.02
CA ARG A 81 -3.60 14.68 13.70
C ARG A 81 -2.84 15.44 14.78
N ARG A 82 -1.87 14.78 15.43
CA ARG A 82 -1.04 15.42 16.47
C ARG A 82 -0.12 16.48 15.90
N ARG A 83 0.45 16.24 14.71
CA ARG A 83 1.31 17.19 14.00
C ARG A 83 1.63 16.72 12.57
N PRO A 84 1.94 17.64 11.65
CA PRO A 84 2.53 17.32 10.35
C PRO A 84 3.85 16.54 10.46
N LEU A 85 4.02 15.51 9.64
CA LEU A 85 5.22 14.67 9.61
C LEU A 85 5.84 14.60 8.22
N ARG A 86 7.17 14.54 8.15
CA ARG A 86 7.84 14.14 6.89
C ARG A 86 7.46 12.69 6.53
N PRO A 87 7.29 12.33 5.25
CA PRO A 87 6.96 10.98 4.82
C PRO A 87 7.86 9.90 5.46
N ALA A 88 9.17 10.08 5.45
CA ALA A 88 10.13 9.16 6.08
C ALA A 88 9.87 8.95 7.58
N THR A 89 9.46 10.01 8.29
CA THR A 89 9.17 9.93 9.73
C THR A 89 7.86 9.20 9.98
N ALA A 90 6.83 9.44 9.15
CA ALA A 90 5.57 8.73 9.24
C ALA A 90 5.76 7.24 8.99
N VAL A 91 6.40 6.85 7.87
CA VAL A 91 6.70 5.46 7.53
C VAL A 91 7.47 4.77 8.65
N LYS A 92 8.57 5.37 9.15
CA LYS A 92 9.39 4.81 10.23
C LYS A 92 8.62 4.58 11.54
N ARG A 93 7.67 5.46 11.87
CA ARG A 93 6.88 5.32 13.10
C ARG A 93 5.82 4.23 12.98
N LEU A 94 5.21 4.12 11.80
CA LEU A 94 4.14 3.15 11.54
C LEU A 94 4.66 1.74 11.31
N SER A 95 5.84 1.58 10.71
CA SER A 95 6.39 0.28 10.29
C SER A 95 6.47 -0.75 11.42
N ARG A 96 6.59 -0.31 12.68
CA ARG A 96 6.72 -1.19 13.85
C ARG A 96 5.48 -1.99 14.23
N HIS A 97 4.29 -1.52 13.84
CA HIS A 97 3.01 -2.07 14.34
C HIS A 97 1.98 -2.31 13.24
N VAL A 98 2.24 -1.79 12.02
CA VAL A 98 1.25 -1.82 10.93
C VAL A 98 0.91 -3.25 10.49
N GLU A 99 1.88 -4.15 10.45
CA GLU A 99 1.66 -5.55 10.06
C GLU A 99 0.76 -6.28 11.05
N ASP A 100 1.01 -6.10 12.35
CA ASP A 100 0.19 -6.70 13.40
C ASP A 100 -1.27 -6.23 13.27
N GLY A 101 -1.50 -4.91 13.15
CA GLY A 101 -2.84 -4.35 12.98
C GLY A 101 -3.57 -4.82 11.72
N ILE A 102 -2.86 -4.91 10.58
CA ILE A 102 -3.42 -5.46 9.33
C ILE A 102 -3.80 -6.93 9.52
N SER A 103 -2.89 -7.75 10.06
CA SER A 103 -3.11 -9.18 10.20
C SER A 103 -4.22 -9.51 11.20
N GLU A 104 -4.31 -8.77 12.31
CA GLU A 104 -5.39 -8.89 13.29
C GLU A 104 -6.74 -8.54 12.67
N HIS A 105 -6.82 -7.46 11.89
CA HIS A 105 -8.06 -7.07 11.22
C HIS A 105 -8.48 -8.09 10.15
N LEU A 106 -7.54 -8.56 9.33
CA LEU A 106 -7.80 -9.60 8.33
C LEU A 106 -8.22 -10.94 8.95
N GLU A 107 -7.73 -11.25 10.14
CA GLU A 107 -8.16 -12.44 10.89
C GLU A 107 -9.58 -12.25 11.43
N GLN A 108 -9.88 -11.11 12.04
CA GLN A 108 -11.22 -10.78 12.56
C GLN A 108 -12.30 -10.77 11.46
N THR A 109 -11.94 -10.34 10.25
CA THR A 109 -12.83 -10.29 9.08
C THR A 109 -12.85 -11.61 8.28
N GLY A 110 -12.09 -12.62 8.70
CA GLY A 110 -12.14 -13.96 8.12
C GLY A 110 -11.44 -14.11 6.77
N HIS A 111 -10.49 -13.23 6.43
CA HIS A 111 -9.66 -13.34 5.23
C HIS A 111 -8.45 -14.26 5.44
N ILE A 112 -7.89 -14.28 6.65
CA ILE A 112 -6.81 -15.17 7.06
C ILE A 112 -7.13 -15.83 8.40
N ARG A 113 -6.34 -16.83 8.77
CA ARG A 113 -6.32 -17.39 10.13
C ARG A 113 -4.90 -17.50 10.63
N ARG A 114 -4.62 -17.05 11.85
CA ARG A 114 -3.30 -17.25 12.46
C ARG A 114 -3.20 -18.66 13.05
N ILE A 115 -2.28 -19.45 12.52
CA ILE A 115 -1.99 -20.80 13.02
C ILE A 115 -0.59 -20.81 13.65
N ARG A 116 -0.46 -21.42 14.82
CA ARG A 116 0.83 -21.63 15.49
C ARG A 116 1.50 -22.88 14.92
N LEU A 117 2.69 -22.72 14.34
CA LEU A 117 3.52 -23.83 13.83
C LEU A 117 4.60 -24.27 14.84
N GLY A 118 4.89 -23.43 15.83
CA GLY A 118 5.88 -23.71 16.87
C GLY A 118 5.89 -22.61 17.94
N HIS A 119 6.92 -22.59 18.80
CA HIS A 119 6.93 -21.67 19.95
C HIS A 119 6.92 -20.18 19.55
N LYS A 120 7.57 -19.83 18.43
CA LYS A 120 7.63 -18.46 17.89
C LYS A 120 7.22 -18.37 16.41
N GLN A 121 6.86 -19.50 15.82
CA GLN A 121 6.53 -19.58 14.40
C GLN A 121 5.02 -19.65 14.23
N PHE A 122 4.50 -18.82 13.33
CA PHE A 122 3.11 -18.78 12.95
C PHE A 122 2.99 -18.93 11.43
N ALA A 123 1.76 -19.06 10.94
CA ALA A 123 1.38 -18.98 9.55
C ALA A 123 0.03 -18.27 9.44
N TRP A 124 -0.21 -17.62 8.31
CA TRP A 124 -1.46 -16.95 7.96
C TRP A 124 -2.07 -17.54 6.69
N PRO A 125 -2.57 -18.79 6.72
CA PRO A 125 -3.31 -19.33 5.59
C PRO A 125 -4.51 -18.45 5.27
N LEU A 126 -4.71 -18.22 3.97
CA LEU A 126 -5.89 -17.55 3.42
C LEU A 126 -7.13 -18.43 3.65
N THR A 127 -8.14 -17.88 4.33
CA THR A 127 -9.45 -18.52 4.53
C THR A 127 -10.46 -18.07 3.47
N ASN A 128 -10.31 -16.86 2.93
CA ASN A 128 -11.05 -16.38 1.77
C ASN A 128 -10.09 -15.86 0.70
N ARG A 129 -10.19 -16.40 -0.52
CA ARG A 129 -9.30 -16.08 -1.65
C ARG A 129 -9.88 -15.11 -2.66
N GLU A 130 -11.15 -14.76 -2.55
CA GLU A 130 -11.85 -13.91 -3.52
C GLU A 130 -11.16 -12.55 -3.67
N ARG A 131 -10.96 -11.87 -2.54
CA ARG A 131 -10.34 -10.54 -2.48
C ARG A 131 -8.93 -10.51 -3.08
N VAL A 132 -8.05 -11.42 -2.64
CA VAL A 132 -6.67 -11.51 -3.17
C VAL A 132 -6.66 -11.98 -4.63
N GLY A 133 -7.62 -12.82 -5.04
CA GLY A 133 -7.79 -13.25 -6.42
C GLY A 133 -8.09 -12.07 -7.35
N HIS A 134 -9.00 -11.19 -6.93
CA HIS A 134 -9.31 -9.95 -7.66
C HIS A 134 -8.11 -9.00 -7.71
N ALA A 135 -7.46 -8.75 -6.57
CA ALA A 135 -6.27 -7.90 -6.50
C ALA A 135 -5.14 -8.42 -7.41
N ARG A 136 -4.89 -9.74 -7.40
CA ARG A 136 -3.87 -10.39 -8.24
C ARG A 136 -4.22 -10.27 -9.72
N SER A 137 -5.48 -10.53 -10.08
CA SER A 137 -5.94 -10.41 -11.46
C SER A 137 -5.81 -8.98 -11.99
N ALA A 138 -6.17 -7.98 -11.18
CA ALA A 138 -6.01 -6.57 -11.54
C ALA A 138 -4.54 -6.16 -11.70
N LEU A 139 -3.67 -6.62 -10.81
CA LEU A 139 -2.22 -6.38 -10.90
C LEU A 139 -1.62 -6.99 -12.17
N LEU A 140 -1.96 -8.25 -12.48
CA LEU A 140 -1.48 -8.91 -13.70
C LEU A 140 -2.00 -8.21 -14.96
N ALA A 141 -3.28 -7.85 -14.99
CA ALA A 141 -3.87 -7.11 -16.10
C ALA A 141 -3.19 -5.74 -16.33
N ALA A 142 -2.86 -5.02 -15.25
CA ALA A 142 -2.17 -3.73 -15.36
C ALA A 142 -0.73 -3.85 -15.90
N LEU A 143 -0.01 -4.91 -15.49
CA LEU A 143 1.39 -5.14 -15.83
C LEU A 143 1.58 -5.79 -17.21
N PHE A 144 0.72 -6.72 -17.60
CA PHE A 144 0.89 -7.52 -18.82
C PHE A 144 -0.07 -7.13 -19.94
N ASP A 145 -1.34 -6.85 -19.62
CA ASP A 145 -2.35 -6.51 -20.63
C ASP A 145 -2.43 -5.00 -20.92
N ARG A 146 -1.63 -4.19 -20.20
CA ARG A 146 -1.67 -2.72 -20.21
C ARG A 146 -3.08 -2.15 -19.97
N LYS A 147 -3.93 -2.87 -19.24
CA LYS A 147 -5.21 -2.31 -18.81
C LYS A 147 -4.94 -1.14 -17.84
N PRO A 148 -5.72 -0.05 -17.91
CA PRO A 148 -5.66 1.02 -16.92
C PRO A 148 -5.80 0.43 -15.51
N PRO A 149 -4.85 0.67 -14.58
CA PRO A 149 -4.94 0.16 -13.23
C PRO A 149 -5.99 0.95 -12.43
N THR A 150 -6.72 0.28 -11.55
CA THR A 150 -7.47 0.99 -10.52
C THR A 150 -6.52 1.80 -9.63
N PRO A 151 -7.00 2.86 -8.93
CA PRO A 151 -6.15 3.63 -8.02
C PRO A 151 -5.43 2.76 -6.98
N ALA A 152 -6.11 1.76 -6.42
CA ALA A 152 -5.52 0.81 -5.48
C ALA A 152 -4.42 -0.05 -6.12
N THR A 153 -4.69 -0.61 -7.31
CA THR A 153 -3.70 -1.39 -8.06
C THR A 153 -2.48 -0.55 -8.43
N ALA A 154 -2.69 0.69 -8.86
CA ALA A 154 -1.61 1.60 -9.21
C ALA A 154 -0.70 1.91 -8.00
N ALA A 155 -1.31 2.16 -6.84
CA ALA A 155 -0.59 2.35 -5.58
C ALA A 155 0.23 1.11 -5.19
N ILE A 156 -0.36 -0.08 -5.21
CA ILE A 156 0.33 -1.35 -4.89
C ILE A 156 1.52 -1.58 -5.83
N VAL A 157 1.32 -1.44 -7.14
CA VAL A 157 2.39 -1.60 -8.14
C VAL A 157 3.52 -0.59 -7.90
N SER A 158 3.17 0.66 -7.63
CA SER A 158 4.15 1.74 -7.37
C SER A 158 4.98 1.46 -6.11
N LEU A 159 4.34 0.99 -5.05
CA LEU A 159 4.99 0.65 -3.79
C LEU A 159 5.92 -0.56 -3.93
N LEU A 160 5.46 -1.63 -4.59
CA LEU A 160 6.29 -2.82 -4.84
C LEU A 160 7.48 -2.49 -5.74
N HIS A 161 7.28 -1.69 -6.78
CA HIS A 161 8.35 -1.23 -7.66
C HIS A 161 9.41 -0.42 -6.89
N ALA A 162 8.99 0.45 -5.97
CA ALA A 162 9.89 1.29 -5.18
C ALA A 162 10.83 0.50 -4.25
N VAL A 163 10.45 -0.70 -3.82
CA VAL A 163 11.25 -1.56 -2.93
C VAL A 163 11.88 -2.77 -3.64
N ASP A 164 11.83 -2.81 -4.97
CA ASP A 164 12.18 -3.98 -5.79
C ASP A 164 11.47 -5.27 -5.32
N GLY A 165 10.20 -5.12 -4.94
CA GLY A 165 9.38 -6.15 -4.31
C GLY A 165 8.49 -6.93 -5.28
N LEU A 166 8.52 -6.64 -6.59
CA LEU A 166 7.69 -7.35 -7.58
C LEU A 166 8.07 -8.85 -7.68
N GLY A 167 9.32 -9.19 -7.38
CA GLY A 167 9.82 -10.57 -7.26
C GLY A 167 9.13 -11.40 -6.17
N ALA A 168 8.49 -10.74 -5.20
CA ALA A 168 7.66 -11.43 -4.21
C ALA A 168 6.44 -12.14 -4.83
N LEU A 169 5.96 -11.61 -5.96
CA LEU A 169 4.69 -12.02 -6.59
C LEU A 169 4.88 -12.72 -7.93
N LEU A 170 6.00 -12.45 -8.61
CA LEU A 170 6.24 -12.86 -9.99
C LEU A 170 7.56 -13.63 -10.10
N SER A 171 7.56 -14.65 -10.94
CA SER A 171 8.76 -15.37 -11.36
C SER A 171 8.84 -15.29 -12.87
N LEU A 172 9.80 -14.50 -13.37
CA LEU A 172 9.92 -14.13 -14.78
C LEU A 172 11.36 -14.34 -15.27
N ASN A 173 11.51 -14.48 -16.58
CA ASN A 173 12.82 -14.39 -17.23
C ASN A 173 13.25 -12.92 -17.41
N ASP A 174 14.50 -12.68 -17.85
CA ASP A 174 15.08 -11.34 -18.02
C ASP A 174 14.25 -10.42 -18.93
N ARG A 175 13.65 -10.98 -19.99
CA ARG A 175 12.78 -10.22 -20.89
C ARG A 175 11.50 -9.79 -20.18
N GLY A 176 10.88 -10.69 -19.42
CA GLY A 176 9.69 -10.41 -18.61
C GLY A 176 9.97 -9.36 -17.55
N TRP A 177 11.12 -9.43 -16.86
CA TRP A 177 11.52 -8.42 -15.88
C TRP A 177 11.71 -7.05 -16.50
N ARG A 178 12.39 -6.94 -17.64
CA ARG A 178 12.53 -5.65 -18.36
C ARG A 178 11.17 -5.04 -18.70
N TRP A 179 10.22 -5.86 -19.17
CA TRP A 179 8.87 -5.40 -19.47
C TRP A 179 8.14 -4.92 -18.21
N VAL A 180 8.15 -5.73 -17.15
CA VAL A 180 7.44 -5.44 -15.91
C VAL A 180 8.00 -4.20 -15.20
N HIS A 181 9.32 -4.02 -15.15
CA HIS A 181 9.92 -2.80 -14.58
C HIS A 181 9.56 -1.57 -15.40
N ALA A 182 9.57 -1.65 -16.74
CA ALA A 182 9.15 -0.53 -17.58
C ALA A 182 7.69 -0.15 -17.30
N ARG A 183 6.77 -1.12 -17.30
CA ARG A 183 5.36 -0.87 -17.04
C ARG A 183 5.08 -0.40 -15.61
N ALA A 184 5.73 -0.98 -14.61
CA ALA A 184 5.59 -0.54 -13.22
C ALA A 184 6.16 0.87 -13.01
N GLY A 185 7.24 1.22 -13.72
CA GLY A 185 7.80 2.57 -13.76
C GLY A 185 6.83 3.60 -14.38
N GLU A 186 6.19 3.25 -15.50
CA GLU A 186 5.12 4.06 -16.11
C GLU A 186 3.99 4.32 -15.09
N ILE A 187 3.45 3.28 -14.47
CA ILE A 187 2.39 3.39 -13.46
C ILE A 187 2.85 4.24 -12.27
N ALA A 188 4.07 4.01 -11.77
CA ALA A 188 4.63 4.77 -10.66
C ALA A 188 4.87 6.25 -10.99
N SER A 189 4.98 6.62 -12.26
CA SER A 189 5.09 8.02 -12.68
C SER A 189 3.78 8.80 -12.46
N GLY A 190 2.65 8.11 -12.30
CA GLY A 190 1.33 8.72 -12.14
C GLY A 190 0.53 8.83 -13.44
N SER A 191 0.99 8.26 -14.55
CA SER A 191 0.32 8.35 -15.86
C SER A 191 -1.12 7.83 -15.88
N TRP A 192 -1.46 6.94 -14.93
CA TRP A 192 -2.79 6.34 -14.80
C TRP A 192 -3.88 7.34 -14.35
N VAL A 193 -3.50 8.49 -13.80
CA VAL A 193 -4.45 9.48 -13.24
C VAL A 193 -5.34 10.08 -14.33
N ASP A 194 -4.81 10.24 -15.54
CA ASP A 194 -5.51 10.83 -16.69
C ASP A 194 -6.32 9.78 -17.50
N GLU A 195 -6.22 8.50 -17.15
CA GLU A 195 -6.92 7.39 -17.84
C GLU A 195 -8.40 7.26 -17.40
N TYR A 196 -8.85 8.07 -16.45
CA TYR A 196 -10.21 8.09 -15.88
C TYR A 196 -10.71 9.54 -15.73
N PRO A 197 -12.01 9.77 -15.47
CA PRO A 197 -12.49 11.07 -15.01
C PRO A 197 -11.79 11.44 -13.69
N THR A 198 -10.69 12.20 -13.79
CA THR A 198 -9.80 12.49 -12.67
C THR A 198 -10.56 13.25 -11.58
N ALA A 199 -10.63 12.67 -10.37
CA ALA A 199 -11.16 13.33 -9.20
C ALA A 199 -10.04 13.59 -8.17
N LEU A 200 -10.38 14.39 -7.16
CA LEU A 200 -9.47 14.77 -6.08
C LEU A 200 -8.79 13.57 -5.38
N PRO A 201 -9.48 12.45 -5.08
CA PRO A 201 -8.87 11.25 -4.51
C PRO A 201 -7.70 10.67 -5.30
N GLU A 202 -7.84 10.55 -6.61
CA GLU A 202 -6.84 9.95 -7.50
C GLU A 202 -5.59 10.81 -7.59
N VAL A 203 -5.76 12.12 -7.75
CA VAL A 203 -4.64 13.08 -7.76
C VAL A 203 -3.93 13.07 -6.41
N ASN A 204 -4.69 13.10 -5.31
CA ASN A 204 -4.11 13.09 -3.98
C ASN A 204 -3.34 11.79 -3.72
N LEU A 205 -3.88 10.65 -4.14
CA LEU A 205 -3.22 9.35 -4.06
C LEU A 205 -1.92 9.35 -4.86
N ALA A 206 -1.92 9.83 -6.11
CA ALA A 206 -0.72 9.85 -6.95
C ALA A 206 0.39 10.76 -6.38
N VAL A 207 0.04 11.97 -5.93
CA VAL A 207 0.98 12.90 -5.29
C VAL A 207 1.53 12.32 -4.00
N THR A 208 0.68 11.72 -3.16
CA THR A 208 1.12 11.09 -1.91
C THR A 208 1.99 9.87 -2.18
N THR A 209 1.66 9.06 -3.19
CA THR A 209 2.46 7.92 -3.65
C THR A 209 3.86 8.37 -4.05
N SER A 210 3.97 9.47 -4.80
CA SER A 210 5.26 10.04 -5.18
C SER A 210 6.09 10.49 -3.97
N ALA A 211 5.45 11.05 -2.93
CA ALA A 211 6.12 11.49 -1.71
C ALA A 211 6.60 10.30 -0.83
N VAL A 212 5.79 9.24 -0.70
CA VAL A 212 6.15 8.10 0.18
C VAL A 212 7.13 7.13 -0.50
N ARG A 213 7.08 6.94 -1.82
CA ARG A 213 8.00 6.01 -2.49
C ARG A 213 9.47 6.42 -2.37
N GLN A 214 9.75 7.72 -2.33
CA GLN A 214 11.11 8.26 -2.23
C GLN A 214 11.81 7.88 -0.91
N VAL A 215 11.05 7.46 0.10
CA VAL A 215 11.57 7.12 1.44
C VAL A 215 11.59 5.61 1.71
N LEU A 216 11.24 4.80 0.70
CA LEU A 216 11.20 3.34 0.80
C LEU A 216 12.51 2.65 0.39
N GLY A 217 13.41 3.36 -0.30
CA GLY A 217 14.77 2.92 -0.63
C GLY A 217 15.67 2.71 0.56
#